data_AF-A0A517U024-F1
#
_entry.id   AF-A0A517U024-F1
#
_cell.length_a   1.000
_cell.length_b   1.000
_cell.length_c   1.000
_cell.angle_alpha   90.00
_cell.angle_beta   90.00
_cell.angle_gamma   90.00
#
_symmetry.space_group_name_H-M   'P 1'
#
loop_
_entity.id
_entity.type
_entity.pdbx_description
1 polymer ?
#
loop_
_entity_poly.entity_id
_entity_poly.type
_entity_poly.pdbx_seq_one_letter_code
_entity_poly.pdbx_strand_id
1 'polypeptide(L)'
;MFSPRQITLLAAATCCISWSVLTPAHAAPYTSLVIFGDSLSDVGNIASSSFDIYPGKYYYEDRFSNGPVWVETLATSLGLPATKRSTASGDDFAYGGAQTTGTGGLEGAFIRDIDEQVTQYLNQRTIDPTALYVVFAGSNDFINGQTNVATPANRLATDISRLITAGARNFLVPNLPLLGATPRFNGNPTTAAVYNDRSQQFNATMDAKLFELSDDVAELTFFRLDVASLFADAIAHPTKFGLTNVTTPAAPGLQSGASSYNTSLIAPNANEYLFWDDLHPTTTVHTVLAARARALVDGVPGDFNADAFVDAADLAIWQSNVGAAGSATRATGDANGDQLVDGADFLLWQLNATSSAAFAAVPEPAPWRLALASVLAAALCTARGRCFNVPHAAG
;
A
#
# COMPACT_ATOMS: atom_id res chain seq x y z
N MET A 1 58.85 35.52 41.46
CA MET A 1 58.03 36.73 41.74
C MET A 1 57.27 37.05 40.45
N PHE A 2 55.92 36.98 40.50
CA PHE A 2 54.92 37.25 39.42
C PHE A 2 54.95 36.35 38.17
N SER A 3 53.88 35.96 37.46
CA SER A 3 52.45 35.66 37.65
C SER A 3 51.95 35.16 36.27
N PRO A 4 51.01 34.20 36.16
CA PRO A 4 50.65 33.56 34.88
C PRO A 4 49.50 34.28 34.16
N ARG A 5 49.42 34.16 32.81
CA ARG A 5 48.15 34.15 32.02
C ARG A 5 48.41 33.85 30.53
N GLN A 6 47.78 32.74 30.07
CA GLN A 6 47.01 32.61 28.82
C GLN A 6 47.77 32.53 27.46
N ILE A 7 47.42 31.71 26.46
CA ILE A 7 46.37 30.69 26.23
C ILE A 7 46.88 29.75 25.12
N THR A 8 46.53 28.48 25.29
CA THR A 8 46.73 27.28 24.47
C THR A 8 45.95 27.33 23.14
N LEU A 9 46.52 26.77 22.06
CA LEU A 9 45.77 26.20 20.94
C LEU A 9 46.54 24.97 20.41
N LEU A 10 46.17 23.78 20.86
CA LEU A 10 46.57 22.51 20.26
C LEU A 10 45.32 21.94 19.58
N ALA A 11 45.38 21.81 18.24
CA ALA A 11 44.35 21.19 17.45
C ALA A 11 44.37 19.66 17.67
N ALA A 12 43.29 19.12 18.22
CA ALA A 12 43.00 17.69 18.19
C ALA A 12 42.08 17.42 17.00
N ALA A 13 42.61 16.76 15.97
CA ALA A 13 41.82 16.25 14.85
C ALA A 13 41.11 14.97 15.30
N THR A 14 39.83 15.07 15.63
CA THR A 14 38.98 13.91 15.91
C THR A 14 38.57 13.27 14.58
N CYS A 15 39.10 12.08 14.31
CA CYS A 15 38.69 11.25 13.18
C CYS A 15 37.28 10.70 13.45
N CYS A 16 36.25 11.32 12.87
CA CYS A 16 34.90 10.77 12.86
C CYS A 16 34.87 9.58 11.90
N ILE A 17 34.99 8.37 12.43
CA ILE A 17 34.66 7.15 11.70
C ILE A 17 33.13 7.07 11.69
N SER A 18 32.52 7.53 10.61
CA SER A 18 31.11 7.28 10.32
C SER A 18 30.94 5.79 10.04
N TRP A 19 30.44 5.04 11.02
CA TRP A 19 29.84 3.73 10.76
C TRP A 19 28.55 3.96 10.01
N SER A 20 28.62 3.91 8.68
CA SER A 20 27.45 3.66 7.86
C SER A 20 26.92 2.28 8.27
N VAL A 21 25.88 2.25 9.08
CA VAL A 21 25.10 1.03 9.30
C VAL A 21 24.45 0.73 7.96
N LEU A 22 25.09 -0.11 7.15
CA LEU A 22 24.46 -0.73 6.00
C LEU A 22 23.36 -1.61 6.56
N THR A 23 22.12 -1.10 6.58
CA THR A 23 20.96 -1.97 6.72
C THR A 23 21.00 -2.93 5.53
N PRO A 24 21.00 -4.25 5.76
CA PRO A 24 20.86 -5.17 4.64
C PRO A 24 19.56 -4.80 3.92
N ALA A 25 19.63 -4.59 2.61
CA ALA A 25 18.44 -4.56 1.78
C ALA A 25 17.75 -5.91 2.01
N HIS A 26 16.62 -5.90 2.71
CA HIS A 26 15.78 -7.09 2.82
C HIS A 26 15.33 -7.39 1.40
N ALA A 27 15.84 -8.46 0.79
CA ALA A 27 15.16 -9.05 -0.34
C ALA A 27 13.76 -9.39 0.15
N ALA A 28 12.73 -8.96 -0.58
CA ALA A 28 11.36 -9.31 -0.24
C ALA A 28 11.27 -10.85 -0.14
N PRO A 29 10.42 -11.42 0.74
CA PRO A 29 10.35 -12.86 0.94
C PRO A 29 9.77 -13.64 -0.26
N TYR A 30 9.59 -12.97 -1.41
CA TYR A 30 8.95 -13.51 -2.60
C TYR A 30 9.99 -13.86 -3.67
N THR A 31 9.78 -14.97 -4.37
CA THR A 31 10.66 -15.42 -5.47
C THR A 31 10.37 -14.73 -6.80
N SER A 32 9.10 -14.36 -7.03
CA SER A 32 8.64 -13.67 -8.23
C SER A 32 7.34 -12.91 -7.95
N LEU A 33 6.97 -12.05 -8.90
CA LEU A 33 5.69 -11.35 -8.95
C LEU A 33 4.92 -11.88 -10.16
N VAL A 34 3.84 -12.64 -9.93
CA VAL A 34 2.98 -13.18 -10.98
C VAL A 34 1.71 -12.34 -11.03
N ILE A 35 1.39 -11.75 -12.18
CA ILE A 35 0.33 -10.74 -12.29
C ILE A 35 -0.80 -11.21 -13.19
N PHE A 36 -2.02 -11.15 -12.66
CA PHE A 36 -3.28 -11.32 -13.39
C PHE A 36 -4.09 -10.03 -13.25
N GLY A 37 -4.64 -9.55 -14.35
CA GLY A 37 -5.42 -8.32 -14.29
C GLY A 37 -5.76 -7.70 -15.63
N ASP A 38 -6.00 -6.40 -15.57
CA ASP A 38 -6.44 -5.58 -16.69
C ASP A 38 -5.43 -4.49 -17.08
N SER A 39 -5.91 -3.39 -17.66
CA SER A 39 -5.12 -2.26 -18.12
C SER A 39 -4.33 -1.56 -17.00
N LEU A 40 -4.75 -1.68 -15.74
CA LEU A 40 -4.00 -1.10 -14.61
C LEU A 40 -2.68 -1.82 -14.34
N SER A 41 -2.51 -3.03 -14.88
CA SER A 41 -1.34 -3.87 -14.67
C SER A 41 -0.65 -4.31 -15.96
N ASP A 42 -1.33 -4.25 -17.12
CA ASP A 42 -0.77 -4.71 -18.40
C ASP A 42 0.50 -3.96 -18.85
N VAL A 43 1.57 -4.72 -19.08
CA VAL A 43 2.87 -4.25 -19.60
C VAL A 43 3.08 -4.55 -21.10
N GLY A 44 2.01 -4.77 -21.85
CA GLY A 44 2.00 -4.84 -23.31
C GLY A 44 1.52 -6.17 -23.91
N ASN A 45 0.80 -7.01 -23.16
CA ASN A 45 0.13 -8.18 -23.71
C ASN A 45 -0.94 -7.78 -24.72
N ILE A 46 -1.80 -6.80 -24.41
CA ILE A 46 -2.83 -6.37 -25.36
C ILE A 46 -2.24 -5.74 -26.62
N ALA A 47 -1.12 -5.02 -26.52
CA ALA A 47 -0.39 -4.52 -27.69
C ALA A 47 0.07 -5.68 -28.57
N SER A 48 0.65 -6.71 -27.97
CA SER A 48 1.08 -7.90 -28.70
C SER A 48 -0.06 -8.62 -29.42
N SER A 49 -1.23 -8.77 -28.77
CA SER A 49 -2.35 -9.52 -29.35
C SER A 49 -3.17 -8.70 -30.34
N SER A 50 -3.22 -7.38 -30.16
CA SER A 50 -3.96 -6.45 -31.03
C SER A 50 -3.15 -5.86 -32.17
N PHE A 51 -1.92 -6.33 -32.42
CA PHE A 51 -1.02 -5.78 -33.45
C PHE A 51 -0.71 -4.30 -33.23
N ASP A 52 -0.36 -3.95 -31.99
CA ASP A 52 -0.01 -2.60 -31.52
C ASP A 52 -1.15 -1.57 -31.67
N ILE A 53 -2.40 -2.04 -31.81
CA ILE A 53 -3.57 -1.16 -31.84
C ILE A 53 -3.83 -0.58 -30.44
N TYR A 54 -3.89 -1.43 -29.41
CA TYR A 54 -4.17 -1.03 -28.04
C TYR A 54 -2.93 -1.15 -27.14
N PRO A 55 -2.70 -0.22 -26.19
CA PRO A 55 -3.45 1.03 -25.99
C PRO A 55 -3.19 2.07 -27.10
N GLY A 56 -2.12 1.89 -27.87
CA GLY A 56 -1.77 2.69 -29.03
C GLY A 56 -0.67 3.73 -28.74
N LYS A 57 -0.12 4.32 -29.81
CA LYS A 57 1.09 5.15 -29.80
C LYS A 57 1.08 6.42 -28.92
N TYR A 58 -0.07 6.81 -28.39
CA TYR A 58 -0.19 7.98 -27.52
C TYR A 58 -0.01 7.64 -26.05
N TYR A 59 0.20 6.37 -25.73
CA TYR A 59 0.47 5.87 -24.40
C TYR A 59 1.95 5.50 -24.25
N TYR A 60 2.43 5.41 -23.01
CA TYR A 60 3.83 5.11 -22.73
C TYR A 60 4.12 3.62 -22.92
N GLU A 61 4.95 3.28 -23.91
CA GLU A 61 5.49 1.92 -24.13
C GLU A 61 4.43 0.82 -23.92
N ASP A 62 3.25 0.97 -24.54
CA ASP A 62 2.12 0.02 -24.46
C ASP A 62 1.42 -0.12 -23.09
N ARG A 63 1.70 0.73 -22.10
CA ARG A 63 0.97 0.80 -20.82
C ARG A 63 -0.23 1.73 -20.95
N PHE A 64 -1.32 1.48 -20.22
CA PHE A 64 -2.45 2.43 -20.17
C PHE A 64 -2.16 3.61 -19.24
N SER A 65 -1.03 4.28 -19.43
CA SER A 65 -0.62 5.46 -18.68
C SER A 65 0.39 6.28 -19.47
N ASN A 66 0.90 7.35 -18.87
CA ASN A 66 1.99 8.19 -19.41
C ASN A 66 3.39 7.80 -18.88
N GLY A 67 3.49 6.64 -18.24
CA GLY A 67 4.73 6.05 -17.72
C GLY A 67 4.50 4.60 -17.30
N PRO A 68 5.47 3.99 -16.59
CA PRO A 68 5.33 2.63 -16.06
C PRO A 68 4.10 2.47 -15.15
N VAL A 69 3.52 1.27 -15.15
CA VAL A 69 2.41 0.89 -14.26
C VAL A 69 2.94 0.37 -12.92
N TRP A 70 2.05 0.31 -11.93
CA TRP A 70 2.42 0.09 -10.53
C TRP A 70 3.15 -1.24 -10.28
N VAL A 71 2.80 -2.31 -11.00
CA VAL A 71 3.44 -3.63 -10.85
C VAL A 71 4.91 -3.62 -11.27
N GLU A 72 5.32 -2.75 -12.19
CA GLU A 72 6.72 -2.60 -12.61
C GLU A 72 7.56 -1.96 -11.50
N THR A 73 7.00 -0.92 -10.87
CA THR A 73 7.63 -0.23 -9.74
C THR A 73 7.65 -1.14 -8.51
N LEU A 74 6.57 -1.90 -8.26
CA LEU A 74 6.51 -2.86 -7.17
C LEU A 74 7.58 -3.94 -7.32
N ALA A 75 7.67 -4.60 -8.47
CA ALA A 75 8.68 -5.64 -8.71
C ALA A 75 10.10 -5.10 -8.45
N THR A 76 10.41 -3.91 -8.98
CA THR A 76 11.69 -3.24 -8.76
C THR A 76 11.95 -2.99 -7.27
N SER A 77 10.95 -2.50 -6.53
CA SER A 77 11.07 -2.19 -5.10
C SER A 77 11.18 -3.43 -4.19
N LEU A 78 10.76 -4.59 -4.67
CA LEU A 78 10.91 -5.89 -4.00
C LEU A 78 12.25 -6.56 -4.33
N GLY A 79 13.04 -5.99 -5.24
CA GLY A 79 14.28 -6.60 -5.74
C GLY A 79 14.04 -7.77 -6.70
N LEU A 80 12.85 -7.85 -7.29
CA LEU A 80 12.45 -8.90 -8.23
C LEU A 80 12.88 -8.57 -9.67
N PRO A 81 12.94 -9.57 -10.57
CA PRO A 81 13.17 -9.33 -11.99
C PRO A 81 12.17 -8.33 -12.57
N ALA A 82 12.62 -7.54 -13.55
CA ALA A 82 11.76 -6.60 -14.25
C ALA A 82 10.53 -7.30 -14.86
N THR A 83 9.35 -6.72 -14.64
CA THR A 83 8.08 -7.22 -15.14
C THR A 83 8.09 -7.28 -16.67
N LYS A 84 7.64 -8.41 -17.21
CA LYS A 84 7.56 -8.66 -18.65
C LYS A 84 6.25 -9.36 -18.97
N ARG A 85 5.70 -9.04 -20.14
CA ARG A 85 4.48 -9.65 -20.66
C ARG A 85 4.66 -11.17 -20.88
N SER A 86 3.61 -11.94 -20.61
CA SER A 86 3.60 -13.41 -20.71
C SER A 86 3.91 -13.92 -22.12
N THR A 87 3.48 -13.18 -23.13
CA THR A 87 3.79 -13.45 -24.56
C THR A 87 5.28 -13.31 -24.89
N ALA A 88 6.07 -12.66 -24.04
CA ALA A 88 7.53 -12.58 -24.10
C ALA A 88 8.20 -13.38 -22.96
N SER A 89 7.54 -14.46 -22.51
CA SER A 89 8.01 -15.37 -21.46
C SER A 89 8.15 -14.74 -20.06
N GLY A 90 7.52 -13.60 -19.81
CA GLY A 90 7.45 -13.00 -18.48
C GLY A 90 6.30 -13.53 -17.63
N ASP A 91 6.13 -12.92 -16.45
CA ASP A 91 5.16 -13.32 -15.42
C ASP A 91 3.97 -12.36 -15.30
N ASP A 92 3.86 -11.40 -16.22
CA ASP A 92 2.68 -10.55 -16.35
C ASP A 92 1.70 -11.12 -17.38
N PHE A 93 0.57 -11.62 -16.90
CA PHE A 93 -0.52 -12.16 -17.69
C PHE A 93 -1.66 -11.16 -17.89
N ALA A 94 -1.59 -9.93 -17.37
CA ALA A 94 -2.67 -8.95 -17.48
C ALA A 94 -2.87 -8.50 -18.93
N TYR A 95 -4.13 -8.22 -19.31
CA TYR A 95 -4.51 -7.69 -20.62
C TYR A 95 -5.40 -6.46 -20.45
N GLY A 96 -5.06 -5.36 -21.11
CA GLY A 96 -5.93 -4.19 -21.19
C GLY A 96 -7.34 -4.53 -21.65
N GLY A 97 -8.34 -4.16 -20.85
CA GLY A 97 -9.76 -4.45 -21.11
C GLY A 97 -10.27 -5.79 -20.58
N ALA A 98 -9.43 -6.62 -19.96
CA ALA A 98 -9.84 -7.90 -19.38
C ALA A 98 -10.97 -7.73 -18.35
N GLN A 99 -12.03 -8.52 -18.51
CA GLN A 99 -13.06 -8.74 -17.51
C GLN A 99 -12.70 -9.96 -16.64
N THR A 100 -13.47 -10.19 -15.59
CA THR A 100 -13.32 -11.43 -14.82
C THR A 100 -13.63 -12.68 -15.66
N THR A 101 -14.49 -12.56 -16.67
CA THR A 101 -14.75 -13.55 -17.73
C THR A 101 -15.63 -12.91 -18.81
N GLY A 102 -15.67 -13.51 -20.00
CA GLY A 102 -16.71 -13.25 -20.99
C GLY A 102 -16.59 -11.94 -21.77
N THR A 103 -15.38 -11.44 -22.00
CA THR A 103 -15.04 -10.51 -23.08
C THR A 103 -15.37 -11.21 -24.39
N GLY A 104 -16.61 -11.03 -24.82
CA GLY A 104 -17.17 -11.66 -26.01
C GLY A 104 -16.79 -10.91 -27.29
N GLY A 105 -17.38 -11.34 -28.41
CA GLY A 105 -17.24 -10.65 -29.69
C GLY A 105 -15.82 -10.68 -30.24
N LEU A 106 -15.47 -9.66 -31.04
CA LEU A 106 -14.14 -9.54 -31.65
C LEU A 106 -13.08 -9.11 -30.64
N GLU A 107 -13.46 -8.46 -29.54
CA GLU A 107 -12.54 -8.08 -28.47
C GLU A 107 -11.98 -9.31 -27.74
N GLY A 108 -12.82 -10.32 -27.51
CA GLY A 108 -12.39 -11.62 -26.97
C GLY A 108 -11.42 -12.40 -27.87
N ALA A 109 -11.22 -11.99 -29.12
CA ALA A 109 -10.17 -12.56 -29.96
C ALA A 109 -8.76 -12.05 -29.58
N PHE A 110 -8.68 -10.91 -28.87
CA PHE A 110 -7.45 -10.22 -28.55
C PHE A 110 -7.20 -10.07 -27.05
N ILE A 111 -8.26 -9.97 -26.25
CA ILE A 111 -8.19 -9.84 -24.80
C ILE A 111 -8.36 -11.22 -24.17
N ARG A 112 -7.45 -11.58 -23.26
CA ARG A 112 -7.65 -12.73 -22.38
C ARG A 112 -8.21 -12.24 -21.06
N ASP A 113 -9.36 -12.77 -20.67
CA ASP A 113 -9.96 -12.49 -19.37
C ASP A 113 -9.24 -13.22 -18.23
N ILE A 114 -9.54 -12.87 -16.99
CA ILE A 114 -8.83 -13.42 -15.83
C ILE A 114 -8.89 -14.95 -15.78
N ASP A 115 -10.04 -15.55 -16.10
CA ASP A 115 -10.18 -17.01 -16.15
C ASP A 115 -9.27 -17.66 -17.20
N GLU A 116 -9.08 -16.99 -18.34
CA GLU A 116 -8.18 -17.41 -19.41
C GLU A 116 -6.70 -17.15 -19.08
N GLN A 117 -6.38 -16.04 -18.42
CA GLN A 117 -5.04 -15.71 -17.94
C GLN A 117 -4.58 -16.75 -16.90
N VAL A 118 -5.44 -17.08 -15.93
CA VAL A 118 -5.16 -18.12 -14.94
C VAL A 118 -5.04 -19.49 -15.61
N THR A 119 -5.90 -19.80 -16.58
CA THR A 119 -5.78 -21.03 -17.38
C THR A 119 -4.44 -21.09 -18.13
N GLN A 120 -4.02 -19.99 -18.74
CA GLN A 120 -2.75 -19.90 -19.45
C GLN A 120 -1.59 -20.16 -18.49
N TYR A 121 -1.56 -19.49 -17.33
CA TYR A 121 -0.51 -19.67 -16.34
C TYR A 121 -0.42 -21.11 -15.86
N LEU A 122 -1.55 -21.70 -15.42
CA LEU A 122 -1.58 -23.07 -14.89
C LEU A 122 -1.20 -24.13 -15.94
N ASN A 123 -1.37 -23.84 -17.23
CA ASN A 123 -0.94 -24.72 -18.31
C ASN A 123 0.55 -24.56 -18.70
N GLN A 124 1.13 -23.39 -18.45
CA GLN A 124 2.48 -23.03 -18.91
C GLN A 124 3.53 -23.04 -17.80
N ARG A 125 3.12 -22.89 -16.54
CA ARG A 125 3.99 -22.65 -15.40
C ARG A 125 3.69 -23.65 -14.29
N THR A 126 4.72 -23.93 -13.50
CA THR A 126 4.56 -24.61 -12.20
C THR A 126 4.29 -23.54 -11.16
N ILE A 127 3.29 -23.76 -10.31
CA ILE A 127 3.00 -22.87 -9.19
C ILE A 127 4.19 -22.84 -8.23
N ASP A 128 4.59 -21.63 -7.87
CA ASP A 128 5.54 -21.37 -6.81
C ASP A 128 4.78 -20.88 -5.56
N PRO A 129 4.78 -21.62 -4.43
CA PRO A 129 4.12 -21.19 -3.20
C PRO A 129 4.77 -19.95 -2.57
N THR A 130 6.00 -19.62 -2.94
CA THR A 130 6.75 -18.46 -2.42
C THR A 130 6.62 -17.21 -3.29
N ALA A 131 6.01 -17.31 -4.47
CA ALA A 131 5.72 -16.13 -5.30
C ALA A 131 4.59 -15.27 -4.71
N LEU A 132 4.60 -13.98 -5.05
CA LEU A 132 3.50 -13.06 -4.79
C LEU A 132 2.59 -12.98 -6.03
N TYR A 133 1.32 -13.38 -5.86
CA TYR A 133 0.32 -13.41 -6.92
C TYR A 133 -0.56 -12.17 -6.85
N VAL A 134 -0.44 -11.28 -7.84
CA VAL A 134 -1.31 -10.12 -8.00
C VAL A 134 -2.56 -10.51 -8.77
N VAL A 135 -3.73 -10.21 -8.22
CA VAL A 135 -5.02 -10.41 -8.90
C VAL A 135 -5.81 -9.12 -8.81
N PHE A 136 -5.90 -8.37 -9.91
CA PHE A 136 -6.58 -7.07 -9.94
C PHE A 136 -7.48 -6.92 -11.17
N ALA A 137 -8.78 -7.07 -10.97
CA ALA A 137 -9.78 -7.00 -12.04
C ALA A 137 -11.19 -6.71 -11.49
N GLY A 138 -12.13 -6.44 -12.40
CA GLY A 138 -13.56 -6.26 -12.13
C GLY A 138 -14.11 -4.92 -12.61
N SER A 139 -13.26 -3.92 -12.82
CA SER A 139 -13.67 -2.62 -13.35
C SER A 139 -14.28 -2.73 -14.74
N ASN A 140 -13.66 -3.53 -15.63
CA ASN A 140 -14.15 -3.69 -17.00
C ASN A 140 -15.53 -4.35 -17.07
N ASP A 141 -15.86 -5.27 -16.15
CA ASP A 141 -17.18 -5.89 -16.09
C ASP A 141 -18.26 -4.81 -15.93
N PHE A 142 -18.07 -3.88 -15.00
CA PHE A 142 -19.02 -2.79 -14.76
C PHE A 142 -19.03 -1.73 -15.86
N ILE A 143 -17.86 -1.42 -16.43
CA ILE A 143 -17.73 -0.49 -17.58
C ILE A 143 -18.48 -1.05 -18.79
N ASN A 144 -18.42 -2.37 -19.00
CA ASN A 144 -19.09 -3.07 -20.10
C ASN A 144 -20.54 -3.48 -19.79
N GLY A 145 -21.13 -2.88 -18.75
CA GLY A 145 -22.57 -2.93 -18.50
C GLY A 145 -23.03 -4.03 -17.56
N GLN A 146 -22.14 -4.81 -16.95
CA GLN A 146 -22.52 -5.68 -15.83
C GLN A 146 -23.08 -4.82 -14.69
N THR A 147 -24.19 -5.27 -14.12
CA THR A 147 -24.84 -4.59 -12.98
C THR A 147 -24.94 -5.48 -11.76
N ASN A 148 -24.91 -6.81 -11.96
CA ASN A 148 -24.89 -7.77 -10.87
C ASN A 148 -23.46 -7.99 -10.38
N VAL A 149 -23.11 -7.28 -9.31
CA VAL A 149 -21.82 -7.32 -8.61
C VAL A 149 -21.37 -8.74 -8.24
N ALA A 150 -22.30 -9.63 -7.87
CA ALA A 150 -21.96 -10.99 -7.47
C ALA A 150 -21.35 -11.80 -8.63
N THR A 151 -21.66 -11.45 -9.90
CA THR A 151 -21.14 -12.18 -11.07
C THR A 151 -19.62 -12.07 -11.15
N PRO A 152 -19.01 -10.88 -11.30
CA PRO A 152 -17.56 -10.75 -11.37
C PRO A 152 -16.88 -11.17 -10.06
N ALA A 153 -17.48 -10.90 -8.90
CA ALA A 153 -16.87 -11.28 -7.62
C ALA A 153 -16.78 -12.82 -7.46
N ASN A 154 -17.82 -13.56 -7.87
CA ASN A 154 -17.80 -15.02 -7.85
C ASN A 154 -16.75 -15.59 -8.82
N ARG A 155 -16.60 -14.99 -10.00
CA ARG A 155 -15.61 -15.41 -11.00
C ARG A 155 -14.18 -15.21 -10.50
N LEU A 156 -13.88 -14.00 -10.04
CA LEU A 156 -12.56 -13.68 -9.51
C LEU A 156 -12.17 -14.56 -8.32
N ALA A 157 -13.10 -14.81 -7.38
CA ALA A 157 -12.86 -15.73 -6.27
C ALA A 157 -12.68 -17.19 -6.72
N THR A 158 -13.37 -17.62 -7.78
CA THR A 158 -13.15 -18.95 -8.39
C THR A 158 -11.74 -19.06 -8.95
N ASP A 159 -11.25 -18.03 -9.65
CA ASP A 159 -9.91 -18.03 -10.22
C ASP A 159 -8.80 -17.97 -9.15
N ILE A 160 -9.01 -17.19 -8.08
CA ILE A 160 -8.14 -17.22 -6.91
C ILE A 160 -8.13 -18.62 -6.27
N SER A 161 -9.30 -19.25 -6.10
CA SER A 161 -9.41 -20.61 -5.58
C SER A 161 -8.68 -21.66 -6.44
N ARG A 162 -8.69 -21.50 -7.77
CA ARG A 162 -7.92 -22.34 -8.71
C ARG A 162 -6.42 -22.22 -8.46
N LEU A 163 -5.91 -21.00 -8.28
CA LEU A 163 -4.49 -20.76 -7.96
C LEU A 163 -4.11 -21.36 -6.59
N ILE A 164 -4.96 -21.18 -5.57
CA ILE A 164 -4.75 -21.75 -4.22
C ILE A 164 -4.68 -23.27 -4.27
N THR A 165 -5.63 -23.90 -4.96
CA THR A 165 -5.70 -25.35 -5.16
C THR A 165 -4.44 -25.88 -5.85
N ALA A 166 -3.89 -25.10 -6.78
CA ALA A 166 -2.67 -25.43 -7.49
C ALA A 166 -1.38 -25.16 -6.66
N GLY A 167 -1.49 -24.51 -5.50
CA GLY A 167 -0.40 -24.35 -4.53
C GLY A 167 0.01 -22.91 -4.21
N ALA A 168 -0.64 -21.89 -4.78
CA ALA A 168 -0.30 -20.49 -4.51
C ALA A 168 -0.68 -20.12 -3.05
N ARG A 169 0.13 -19.27 -2.41
CA ARG A 169 -0.02 -18.94 -0.98
C ARG A 169 0.00 -17.46 -0.64
N ASN A 170 0.66 -16.61 -1.44
CA ASN A 170 0.74 -15.18 -1.16
C ASN A 170 0.02 -14.39 -2.24
N PHE A 171 -1.03 -13.67 -1.88
CA PHE A 171 -1.86 -12.94 -2.84
C PHE A 171 -1.91 -11.47 -2.49
N LEU A 172 -1.66 -10.61 -3.48
CA LEU A 172 -1.96 -9.18 -3.42
C LEU A 172 -3.21 -8.91 -4.26
N VAL A 173 -4.32 -8.57 -3.60
CA VAL A 173 -5.61 -8.39 -4.25
C VAL A 173 -6.06 -6.94 -4.01
N PRO A 174 -5.83 -6.01 -4.96
CA PRO A 174 -6.30 -4.64 -4.84
C PRO A 174 -7.82 -4.54 -4.98
N ASN A 175 -8.43 -3.61 -4.24
CA ASN A 175 -9.86 -3.32 -4.36
C ASN A 175 -10.09 -2.39 -5.56
N LEU A 176 -11.33 -2.32 -6.05
CA LEU A 176 -11.64 -1.42 -7.16
C LEU A 176 -11.59 0.03 -6.68
N PRO A 177 -11.01 0.95 -7.46
CA PRO A 177 -11.19 2.37 -7.21
C PRO A 177 -12.68 2.74 -7.32
N LEU A 178 -13.06 3.90 -6.78
CA LEU A 178 -14.39 4.46 -6.95
C LEU A 178 -14.59 4.87 -8.42
N LEU A 179 -15.19 3.98 -9.22
CA LEU A 179 -15.32 4.17 -10.67
C LEU A 179 -16.07 5.45 -11.05
N GLY A 180 -17.06 5.85 -10.25
CA GLY A 180 -17.81 7.09 -10.46
C GLY A 180 -16.98 8.36 -10.31
N ALA A 181 -15.80 8.29 -9.70
CA ALA A 181 -14.88 9.41 -9.61
C ALA A 181 -14.01 9.61 -10.87
N THR A 182 -13.94 8.61 -11.75
CA THR A 182 -13.19 8.71 -13.02
C THR A 182 -13.81 9.76 -13.95
N PRO A 183 -13.01 10.43 -14.82
CA PRO A 183 -13.53 11.39 -15.78
C PRO A 183 -14.63 10.84 -16.69
N ARG A 184 -14.63 9.52 -16.95
CA ARG A 184 -15.68 8.84 -17.71
C ARG A 184 -17.06 8.95 -17.07
N PHE A 185 -17.15 8.93 -15.74
CA PHE A 185 -18.43 8.83 -15.02
C PHE A 185 -18.72 10.02 -14.09
N ASN A 186 -17.74 10.89 -13.83
CA ASN A 186 -17.88 12.00 -12.89
C ASN A 186 -18.63 13.23 -13.44
N GLY A 187 -18.96 13.26 -14.74
CA GLY A 187 -19.70 14.35 -15.37
C GLY A 187 -21.17 14.48 -14.92
N ASN A 188 -21.72 13.47 -14.26
CA ASN A 188 -23.08 13.47 -13.72
C ASN A 188 -23.12 12.82 -12.32
N PRO A 189 -23.59 13.52 -11.26
CA PRO A 189 -23.57 12.99 -9.89
C PRO A 189 -24.37 11.70 -9.70
N THR A 190 -25.50 11.52 -10.39
CA THR A 190 -26.30 10.29 -10.32
C THR A 190 -25.55 9.11 -10.93
N THR A 191 -24.90 9.33 -12.08
CA THR A 191 -24.07 8.31 -12.74
C THR A 191 -22.87 7.95 -11.88
N ALA A 192 -22.16 8.95 -11.36
CA ALA A 192 -21.05 8.76 -10.44
C ALA A 192 -21.45 7.93 -9.21
N ALA A 193 -22.57 8.26 -8.58
CA ALA A 193 -23.08 7.51 -7.43
C ALA A 193 -23.35 6.04 -7.75
N VAL A 194 -23.95 5.74 -8.91
CA VAL A 194 -24.22 4.35 -9.34
C VAL A 194 -22.93 3.54 -9.51
N TYR A 195 -21.91 4.11 -10.14
CA TYR A 195 -20.64 3.40 -10.34
C TYR A 195 -19.81 3.27 -9.05
N ASN A 196 -19.87 4.26 -8.16
CA ASN A 196 -19.26 4.17 -6.83
C ASN A 196 -19.93 3.09 -5.98
N ASP A 197 -21.26 3.04 -5.97
CA ASP A 197 -22.04 2.02 -5.25
C ASP A 197 -21.68 0.60 -5.73
N ARG A 198 -21.58 0.38 -7.05
CA ARG A 198 -21.10 -0.90 -7.61
C ARG A 198 -19.69 -1.26 -7.17
N SER A 199 -18.77 -0.30 -7.19
CA SER A 199 -17.38 -0.51 -6.77
C SER A 199 -17.32 -0.90 -5.28
N GLN A 200 -18.07 -0.19 -4.43
CA GLN A 200 -18.14 -0.46 -3.00
C GLN A 200 -18.76 -1.83 -2.69
N GLN A 201 -19.87 -2.17 -3.34
CA GLN A 201 -20.50 -3.48 -3.18
C GLN A 201 -19.59 -4.61 -3.67
N PHE A 202 -18.87 -4.41 -4.77
CA PHE A 202 -17.90 -5.39 -5.27
C PHE A 202 -16.76 -5.60 -4.29
N ASN A 203 -16.20 -4.50 -3.76
CA ASN A 203 -15.13 -4.55 -2.78
C ASN A 203 -15.57 -5.33 -1.53
N ALA A 204 -16.73 -4.99 -0.95
CA ALA A 204 -17.27 -5.70 0.21
C ALA A 204 -17.56 -7.19 -0.08
N THR A 205 -18.07 -7.50 -1.27
CA THR A 205 -18.31 -8.89 -1.67
C THR A 205 -17.01 -9.68 -1.81
N MET A 206 -15.97 -9.07 -2.38
CA MET A 206 -14.65 -9.69 -2.48
C MET A 206 -14.00 -9.86 -1.11
N ASP A 207 -14.13 -8.89 -0.21
CA ASP A 207 -13.58 -8.99 1.15
C ASP A 207 -14.17 -10.19 1.89
N ALA A 208 -15.49 -10.39 1.81
CA ALA A 208 -16.15 -11.57 2.37
C ALA A 208 -15.65 -12.88 1.76
N LYS A 209 -15.44 -12.92 0.43
CA LYS A 209 -14.95 -14.11 -0.27
C LYS A 209 -13.51 -14.46 0.06
N LEU A 210 -12.65 -13.45 0.18
CA LEU A 210 -11.25 -13.66 0.56
C LEU A 210 -11.15 -14.14 2.01
N PHE A 211 -12.02 -13.63 2.90
CA PHE A 211 -12.13 -14.13 4.27
C PHE A 211 -12.55 -15.60 4.30
N GLU A 212 -13.59 -16.00 3.55
CA GLU A 212 -14.01 -17.39 3.41
C GLU A 212 -12.87 -18.30 2.90
N LEU A 213 -12.16 -17.88 1.85
CA LEU A 213 -11.02 -18.65 1.31
C LEU A 213 -9.85 -18.78 2.30
N SER A 214 -9.65 -17.79 3.17
CA SER A 214 -8.57 -17.79 4.15
C SER A 214 -8.79 -18.72 5.34
N ASP A 215 -10.05 -18.98 5.73
CA ASP A 215 -10.39 -19.88 6.83
C ASP A 215 -10.19 -21.36 6.44
N ASP A 216 -10.33 -21.67 5.15
CA ASP A 216 -10.27 -23.03 4.63
C ASP A 216 -8.85 -23.56 4.38
N VAL A 217 -7.82 -22.70 4.33
CA VAL A 217 -6.48 -23.07 3.85
C VAL A 217 -5.37 -22.54 4.75
N ALA A 218 -4.62 -23.46 5.36
CA ALA A 218 -3.43 -23.12 6.14
C ALA A 218 -2.34 -22.45 5.27
N GLU A 219 -1.60 -21.52 5.88
CA GLU A 219 -0.47 -20.80 5.26
C GLU A 219 -0.87 -19.92 4.05
N LEU A 220 -2.14 -19.55 3.93
CA LEU A 220 -2.62 -18.61 2.92
C LEU A 220 -2.55 -17.17 3.45
N THR A 221 -1.94 -16.27 2.68
CA THR A 221 -1.84 -14.84 3.00
C THR A 221 -2.51 -14.00 1.91
N PHE A 222 -3.48 -13.18 2.30
CA PHE A 222 -4.06 -12.14 1.46
C PHE A 222 -3.63 -10.76 1.93
N PHE A 223 -3.04 -10.00 1.02
CA PHE A 223 -2.80 -8.58 1.14
C PHE A 223 -3.88 -7.83 0.37
N ARG A 224 -4.71 -7.07 1.09
CA ARG A 224 -5.79 -6.28 0.50
C ARG A 224 -5.34 -4.84 0.31
N LEU A 225 -5.01 -4.46 -0.93
CA LEU A 225 -4.60 -3.08 -1.23
C LEU A 225 -5.84 -2.18 -1.43
N ASP A 226 -6.01 -1.19 -0.56
CA ASP A 226 -7.16 -0.28 -0.60
C ASP A 226 -6.96 0.88 -1.60
N VAL A 227 -7.22 0.58 -2.87
CA VAL A 227 -7.18 1.55 -3.97
C VAL A 227 -8.32 2.56 -3.87
N ALA A 228 -9.50 2.15 -3.39
CA ALA A 228 -10.66 3.01 -3.22
C ALA A 228 -10.36 4.19 -2.29
N SER A 229 -9.82 3.90 -1.10
CA SER A 229 -9.43 4.93 -0.14
C SER A 229 -8.26 5.76 -0.63
N LEU A 230 -7.28 5.16 -1.31
CA LEU A 230 -6.18 5.90 -1.93
C LEU A 230 -6.66 6.94 -2.94
N PHE A 231 -7.58 6.57 -3.83
CA PHE A 231 -8.14 7.51 -4.80
C PHE A 231 -9.02 8.56 -4.13
N ALA A 232 -9.80 8.19 -3.11
CA ALA A 232 -10.59 9.14 -2.34
C ALA A 232 -9.71 10.19 -1.62
N ASP A 233 -8.61 9.76 -1.01
CA ASP A 233 -7.63 10.63 -0.36
C ASP A 233 -6.93 11.53 -1.40
N ALA A 234 -6.53 10.98 -2.54
CA ALA A 234 -5.93 11.76 -3.62
C ALA A 234 -6.88 12.85 -4.15
N ILE A 235 -8.18 12.59 -4.22
CA ILE A 235 -9.19 13.57 -4.63
C ILE A 235 -9.40 14.63 -3.54
N ALA A 236 -9.49 14.23 -2.27
CA ALA A 236 -9.73 15.14 -1.15
C ALA A 236 -8.51 16.01 -0.82
N HIS A 237 -7.32 15.44 -0.96
CA HIS A 237 -6.04 16.00 -0.51
C HIS A 237 -4.96 15.90 -1.61
N PRO A 238 -5.19 16.47 -2.81
CA PRO A 238 -4.34 16.24 -3.99
C PRO A 238 -2.88 16.66 -3.80
N THR A 239 -2.62 17.71 -3.02
CA THR A 239 -1.27 18.19 -2.76
C THR A 239 -0.41 17.21 -1.95
N LYS A 240 -1.02 16.31 -1.14
CA LYS A 240 -0.32 15.20 -0.45
C LYS A 240 0.36 14.25 -1.45
N PHE A 241 -0.20 14.15 -2.65
CA PHE A 241 0.25 13.26 -3.72
C PHE A 241 0.98 14.00 -4.85
N GLY A 242 1.26 15.31 -4.68
CA GLY A 242 1.86 16.13 -5.74
C GLY A 242 0.92 16.42 -6.92
N LEU A 243 -0.39 16.31 -6.72
CA LEU A 243 -1.40 16.50 -7.75
C LEU A 243 -1.97 17.92 -7.73
N THR A 244 -2.25 18.47 -8.90
CA THR A 244 -2.93 19.75 -9.12
C THR A 244 -4.29 19.58 -9.82
N ASN A 245 -4.57 18.41 -10.43
CA ASN A 245 -5.87 18.10 -11.01
C ASN A 245 -6.29 16.65 -10.74
N VAL A 246 -7.52 16.47 -10.26
CA VAL A 246 -8.08 15.16 -9.88
C VAL A 246 -9.44 14.86 -10.51
N THR A 247 -9.87 15.68 -11.45
CA THR A 247 -11.24 15.63 -12.00
C THR A 247 -11.26 15.39 -13.50
N THR A 248 -10.31 15.97 -14.23
CA THR A 248 -10.22 15.86 -15.70
C THR A 248 -8.95 15.14 -16.11
N PRO A 249 -8.94 14.47 -17.27
CA PRO A 249 -7.75 13.79 -17.79
C PRO A 249 -6.66 14.77 -18.21
N ALA A 250 -5.39 14.35 -18.10
CA ALA A 250 -4.25 15.07 -18.65
C ALA A 250 -4.23 15.06 -20.19
N ALA A 251 -4.77 14.00 -20.82
CA ALA A 251 -4.94 13.86 -22.26
C ALA A 251 -6.44 13.84 -22.61
N PRO A 252 -7.16 14.98 -22.57
CA PRO A 252 -8.59 15.02 -22.78
C PRO A 252 -8.98 14.54 -24.18
N GLY A 253 -9.98 13.66 -24.24
CA GLY A 253 -10.49 13.06 -25.48
C GLY A 253 -9.58 12.00 -26.10
N LEU A 254 -8.46 11.65 -25.47
CA LEU A 254 -7.68 10.49 -25.87
C LEU A 254 -8.49 9.22 -25.60
N GLN A 255 -8.57 8.36 -26.62
CA GLN A 255 -9.18 7.04 -26.52
C GLN A 255 -8.11 6.00 -26.81
N SER A 256 -8.17 4.88 -26.07
CA SER A 256 -7.35 3.71 -26.37
C SER A 256 -7.62 3.24 -27.79
N GLY A 257 -6.57 2.94 -28.57
CA GLY A 257 -6.69 2.57 -29.98
C GLY A 257 -6.89 3.71 -30.96
N ALA A 258 -6.82 4.98 -30.53
CA ALA A 258 -6.99 6.12 -31.42
C ALA A 258 -5.91 6.17 -32.52
N SER A 259 -6.34 6.16 -33.79
CA SER A 259 -5.46 6.30 -34.94
C SER A 259 -4.86 7.72 -35.07
N SER A 260 -5.61 8.72 -34.61
CA SER A 260 -5.21 10.12 -34.53
C SER A 260 -5.68 10.79 -33.24
N TYR A 261 -4.79 11.58 -32.63
CA TYR A 261 -5.08 12.42 -31.48
C TYR A 261 -4.27 13.72 -31.58
N ASN A 262 -4.84 14.85 -31.16
CA ASN A 262 -4.12 16.12 -31.09
C ASN A 262 -3.29 16.18 -29.81
N THR A 263 -2.01 15.81 -29.91
CA THR A 263 -1.09 15.79 -28.76
C THR A 263 -0.83 17.17 -28.13
N SER A 264 -1.18 18.26 -28.81
CA SER A 264 -1.11 19.61 -28.22
C SER A 264 -2.16 19.83 -27.12
N LEU A 265 -3.14 18.92 -26.98
CA LEU A 265 -4.12 18.94 -25.89
C LEU A 265 -3.60 18.31 -24.60
N ILE A 266 -2.48 17.57 -24.65
CA ILE A 266 -1.89 16.95 -23.45
C ILE A 266 -1.39 18.05 -22.54
N ALA A 267 -1.80 18.00 -21.27
CA ALA A 267 -1.38 18.95 -20.25
C ALA A 267 0.15 18.94 -20.12
N PRO A 268 0.82 20.11 -20.14
CA PRO A 268 2.28 20.17 -20.03
C PRO A 268 2.80 19.65 -18.69
N ASN A 269 1.96 19.69 -17.64
CA ASN A 269 2.20 19.15 -16.32
C ASN A 269 1.40 17.85 -16.08
N ALA A 270 1.31 16.96 -17.07
CA ALA A 270 0.53 15.71 -16.97
C ALA A 270 0.85 14.87 -15.72
N ASN A 271 2.09 14.90 -15.22
CA ASN A 271 2.48 14.16 -14.00
C ASN A 271 1.86 14.72 -12.71
N GLU A 272 1.22 15.89 -12.74
CA GLU A 272 0.47 16.46 -11.62
C GLU A 272 -1.05 16.15 -11.72
N TYR A 273 -1.46 15.30 -12.66
CA TYR A 273 -2.85 14.88 -12.82
C TYR A 273 -3.07 13.50 -12.20
N LEU A 274 -4.24 13.27 -11.61
CA LEU A 274 -4.64 11.94 -11.16
C LEU A 274 -4.84 11.00 -12.36
N PHE A 275 -5.46 11.51 -13.42
CA PHE A 275 -5.86 10.72 -14.59
C PHE A 275 -5.08 11.09 -15.84
N TRP A 276 -4.56 10.09 -16.54
CA TRP A 276 -3.95 10.23 -17.85
C TRP A 276 -5.01 10.43 -18.93
N ASP A 277 -5.90 9.45 -19.10
CA ASP A 277 -7.06 9.50 -19.97
C ASP A 277 -8.36 9.50 -19.14
N ASP A 278 -9.51 9.20 -19.74
CA ASP A 278 -10.80 9.28 -19.04
C ASP A 278 -11.03 8.19 -17.96
N LEU A 279 -10.09 7.25 -17.80
CA LEU A 279 -10.15 6.17 -16.82
C LEU A 279 -8.84 6.00 -16.04
N HIS A 280 -7.72 5.96 -16.75
CA HIS A 280 -6.49 5.39 -16.23
C HIS A 280 -5.67 6.43 -15.47
N PRO A 281 -5.03 6.05 -14.37
CA PRO A 281 -4.19 6.94 -13.61
C PRO A 281 -2.89 7.31 -14.34
N THR A 282 -2.29 8.43 -13.97
CA THR A 282 -0.94 8.78 -14.41
C THR A 282 0.12 7.93 -13.71
N THR A 283 1.35 7.92 -14.24
CA THR A 283 2.46 7.18 -13.64
C THR A 283 2.81 7.66 -12.23
N THR A 284 2.56 8.93 -11.92
CA THR A 284 2.67 9.49 -10.56
C THR A 284 1.81 8.69 -9.58
N VAL A 285 0.56 8.43 -9.95
CA VAL A 285 -0.39 7.69 -9.11
C VAL A 285 -0.06 6.20 -9.08
N HIS A 286 0.42 5.63 -10.20
CA HIS A 286 0.95 4.26 -10.20
C HIS A 286 2.16 4.08 -9.26
N THR A 287 3.03 5.08 -9.15
CA THR A 287 4.17 5.05 -8.22
C THR A 287 3.69 5.07 -6.77
N VAL A 288 2.68 5.89 -6.45
CA VAL A 288 2.05 5.88 -5.11
C VAL A 288 1.41 4.53 -4.82
N LEU A 289 0.67 3.97 -5.79
CA LEU A 289 0.05 2.65 -5.65
C LEU A 289 1.08 1.55 -5.41
N ALA A 290 2.21 1.59 -6.12
CA ALA A 290 3.32 0.68 -5.92
C ALA A 290 3.96 0.82 -4.53
N ALA A 291 4.15 2.06 -4.05
CA ALA A 291 4.66 2.31 -2.71
C ALA A 291 3.74 1.77 -1.61
N ARG A 292 2.42 1.91 -1.79
CA ARG A 292 1.41 1.35 -0.88
C ARG A 292 1.40 -0.16 -0.89
N ALA A 293 1.42 -0.76 -2.08
CA ALA A 293 1.57 -2.20 -2.23
C ALA A 293 2.85 -2.70 -1.56
N ARG A 294 3.97 -2.00 -1.78
CA ARG A 294 5.28 -2.33 -1.20
C ARG A 294 5.28 -2.26 0.32
N ALA A 295 4.63 -1.26 0.91
CA ALA A 295 4.47 -1.14 2.36
C ALA A 295 3.61 -2.27 2.93
N LEU A 296 2.50 -2.58 2.24
CA LEU A 296 1.57 -3.64 2.63
C LEU A 296 2.21 -5.02 2.61
N VAL A 297 2.97 -5.38 1.56
CA VAL A 297 3.51 -6.74 1.39
C VAL A 297 4.79 -7.02 2.18
N ASP A 298 5.53 -5.98 2.58
CA ASP A 298 6.62 -6.11 3.53
C ASP A 298 6.14 -6.04 4.99
N GLY A 299 5.00 -5.38 5.20
CA GLY A 299 4.53 -4.95 6.50
C GLY A 299 5.48 -3.91 7.10
N VAL A 300 5.22 -2.62 6.86
CA VAL A 300 5.89 -1.56 7.64
C VAL A 300 5.46 -1.71 9.10
N PRO A 301 6.37 -2.03 10.04
CA PRO A 301 5.97 -2.19 11.44
C PRO A 301 5.36 -0.89 11.96
N GLY A 302 4.11 -0.96 12.41
CA GLY A 302 3.35 0.20 12.87
C GLY A 302 2.45 0.88 11.83
N ASP A 303 2.49 0.48 10.55
CA ASP A 303 1.51 0.89 9.54
C ASP A 303 0.33 -0.09 9.60
N PHE A 304 -0.64 0.22 10.45
CA PHE A 304 -1.77 -0.66 10.73
C PHE A 304 -2.92 -0.44 9.76
N ASN A 305 -3.03 0.74 9.14
CA ASN A 305 -4.04 1.01 8.11
C ASN A 305 -3.55 0.69 6.68
N ALA A 306 -2.29 0.27 6.53
CA ALA A 306 -1.63 -0.02 5.26
C ALA A 306 -1.64 1.16 4.28
N ASP A 307 -1.67 2.38 4.80
CA ASP A 307 -1.56 3.61 4.05
C ASP A 307 -0.10 4.07 3.95
N ALA A 308 0.90 3.20 4.15
CA ALA A 308 2.33 3.49 3.97
C ALA A 308 2.87 4.70 4.74
N PHE A 309 2.07 5.32 5.60
CA PHE A 309 2.50 6.31 6.56
C PHE A 309 2.28 5.67 7.93
N VAL A 310 3.32 5.69 8.76
CA VAL A 310 3.14 5.38 10.18
C VAL A 310 2.85 6.70 10.87
N ASP A 311 1.58 6.94 11.19
CA ASP A 311 1.11 8.22 11.71
C ASP A 311 0.03 8.08 12.82
N ALA A 312 -0.70 9.16 13.08
CA ALA A 312 -1.70 9.21 14.13
C ALA A 312 -2.92 8.30 13.85
N ALA A 313 -3.21 7.99 12.58
CA ALA A 313 -4.26 7.06 12.21
C ALA A 313 -3.91 5.64 12.64
N ASP A 314 -2.65 5.22 12.51
CA ASP A 314 -2.19 3.93 13.01
C ASP A 314 -2.20 3.88 14.53
N LEU A 315 -1.74 4.96 15.18
CA LEU A 315 -1.80 5.03 16.63
C LEU A 315 -3.23 4.85 17.14
N ALA A 316 -4.23 5.42 16.44
CA ALA A 316 -5.64 5.25 16.78
C ALA A 316 -6.09 3.78 16.64
N ILE A 317 -5.60 3.05 15.63
CA ILE A 317 -5.86 1.61 15.46
C ILE A 317 -5.27 0.81 16.62
N TRP A 318 -4.00 1.04 16.97
CA TRP A 318 -3.37 0.37 18.10
C TRP A 318 -4.09 0.68 19.42
N GLN A 319 -4.38 1.96 19.68
CA GLN A 319 -5.11 2.38 20.89
C GLN A 319 -6.49 1.75 21.01
N SER A 320 -7.17 1.49 19.89
CA SER A 320 -8.49 0.88 19.89
C SER A 320 -8.46 -0.62 20.18
N ASN A 321 -7.31 -1.27 20.02
CA ASN A 321 -7.17 -2.73 20.06
C ASN A 321 -6.15 -3.23 21.09
N VAL A 322 -5.47 -2.34 21.81
CA VAL A 322 -4.50 -2.71 22.86
C VAL A 322 -5.11 -3.67 23.88
N GLY A 323 -4.42 -4.78 24.12
CA GLY A 323 -4.89 -5.89 24.96
C GLY A 323 -5.62 -7.01 24.21
N ALA A 324 -5.80 -6.90 22.88
CA ALA A 324 -6.24 -8.03 22.05
C ALA A 324 -5.18 -9.16 22.05
N ALA A 325 -5.64 -10.42 22.03
CA ALA A 325 -4.77 -11.60 22.08
C ALA A 325 -5.36 -12.79 21.34
N GLY A 326 -4.51 -13.59 20.69
CA GLY A 326 -4.84 -14.89 20.10
C GLY A 326 -5.54 -14.84 18.73
N SER A 327 -5.76 -13.64 18.22
CA SER A 327 -6.26 -13.40 16.85
C SER A 327 -5.91 -12.00 16.36
N ALA A 328 -4.92 -11.33 16.98
CA ALA A 328 -4.51 -10.02 16.52
C ALA A 328 -3.82 -10.14 15.15
N THR A 329 -4.03 -9.13 14.33
CA THR A 329 -3.43 -8.99 13.01
C THR A 329 -2.76 -7.62 12.93
N ARG A 330 -1.91 -7.41 11.92
CA ARG A 330 -1.35 -6.08 11.64
C ARG A 330 -2.44 -5.01 11.54
N ALA A 331 -3.55 -5.31 10.89
CA ALA A 331 -4.68 -4.38 10.76
C ALA A 331 -5.36 -4.01 12.08
N THR A 332 -5.15 -4.80 13.13
CA THR A 332 -5.66 -4.54 14.48
C THR A 332 -4.57 -4.05 15.44
N GLY A 333 -3.37 -3.71 14.95
CA GLY A 333 -2.30 -3.16 15.80
C GLY A 333 -1.16 -4.12 16.17
N ASP A 334 -1.11 -5.33 15.63
CA ASP A 334 0.01 -6.29 15.87
C ASP A 334 1.16 -6.01 14.89
N ALA A 335 2.14 -5.21 15.31
CA ALA A 335 3.27 -4.79 14.46
C ALA A 335 4.37 -5.85 14.40
N ASN A 336 4.52 -6.68 15.43
CA ASN A 336 5.60 -7.66 15.55
C ASN A 336 5.22 -9.07 15.06
N GLY A 337 3.92 -9.33 14.84
CA GLY A 337 3.34 -10.58 14.34
C GLY A 337 3.17 -11.67 15.41
N ASP A 338 3.12 -11.33 16.70
CA ASP A 338 3.01 -12.30 17.80
C ASP A 338 1.56 -12.61 18.23
N GLN A 339 0.57 -12.08 17.48
CA GLN A 339 -0.86 -12.20 17.73
C GLN A 339 -1.34 -11.52 19.01
N LEU A 340 -0.55 -10.57 19.53
CA LEU A 340 -0.91 -9.67 20.61
C LEU A 340 -0.93 -8.23 20.10
N VAL A 341 -1.64 -7.36 20.82
CA VAL A 341 -1.55 -5.90 20.62
C VAL A 341 -1.09 -5.30 21.94
N ASP A 342 0.21 -5.04 22.05
CA ASP A 342 0.83 -4.64 23.30
C ASP A 342 1.93 -3.57 23.14
N GLY A 343 2.74 -3.39 24.18
CA GLY A 343 3.80 -2.39 24.21
C GLY A 343 4.92 -2.62 23.20
N ALA A 344 5.14 -3.86 22.75
CA ALA A 344 6.11 -4.17 21.70
C ALA A 344 5.66 -3.59 20.35
N ASP A 345 4.35 -3.63 20.07
CA ASP A 345 3.79 -3.06 18.84
C ASP A 345 3.81 -1.54 18.85
N PHE A 346 3.49 -0.94 20.00
CA PHE A 346 3.60 0.49 20.19
C PHE A 346 5.03 0.99 19.97
N LEU A 347 6.04 0.24 20.41
CA LEU A 347 7.44 0.58 20.19
C LEU A 347 7.80 0.53 18.69
N LEU A 348 7.29 -0.46 17.96
CA LEU A 348 7.49 -0.55 16.51
C LEU A 348 6.79 0.60 15.77
N TRP A 349 5.59 0.99 16.18
CA TRP A 349 4.95 2.22 15.68
C TRP A 349 5.82 3.45 15.96
N GLN A 350 6.29 3.66 17.19
CA GLN A 350 7.13 4.81 17.56
C GLN A 350 8.43 4.90 16.73
N LEU A 351 9.05 3.75 16.46
CA LEU A 351 10.29 3.68 15.69
C LEU A 351 10.11 4.03 14.21
N ASN A 352 8.95 3.75 13.65
CA ASN A 352 8.66 3.96 12.23
C ASN A 352 7.80 5.20 11.95
N ALA A 353 7.26 5.83 13.00
CA ALA A 353 6.42 7.02 12.87
C ALA A 353 7.16 8.16 12.14
N THR A 354 6.63 8.58 10.99
CA THR A 354 7.17 9.72 10.26
C THR A 354 6.71 11.02 10.92
N SER A 355 7.62 11.99 11.05
CA SER A 355 7.41 13.19 11.87
C SER A 355 6.43 14.18 11.22
N SER A 356 5.13 13.89 11.22
CA SER A 356 4.08 14.89 10.95
C SER A 356 3.41 15.43 12.21
N ALA A 357 3.78 14.93 13.40
CA ALA A 357 3.39 15.51 14.66
C ALA A 357 4.52 16.38 15.21
N ALA A 358 4.35 17.71 15.15
CA ALA A 358 4.92 18.56 16.16
C ALA A 358 4.34 18.09 17.51
N PHE A 359 5.04 17.19 18.19
CA PHE A 359 4.69 16.82 19.55
C PHE A 359 4.73 18.10 20.39
N ALA A 360 3.55 18.56 20.82
CA ALA A 360 3.49 19.50 21.93
C ALA A 360 4.25 18.82 23.08
N ALA A 361 5.37 19.42 23.47
CA ALA A 361 6.19 18.91 24.56
C ALA A 361 5.27 18.59 25.75
N VAL A 362 5.26 17.32 26.14
CA VAL A 362 4.64 16.91 27.40
C VAL A 362 5.27 17.77 28.48
N PRO A 363 4.52 18.59 29.24
CA PRO A 363 5.12 19.41 30.27
C PRO A 363 5.82 18.49 31.27
N GLU A 364 7.15 18.56 31.33
CA GLU A 364 7.90 17.82 32.34
C GLU A 364 7.35 18.24 33.72
N PRO A 365 7.10 17.30 34.66
CA PRO A 365 6.76 17.68 36.02
C PRO A 365 7.94 18.46 36.58
N ALA A 366 7.74 19.76 36.71
CA ALA A 366 8.80 20.69 37.05
C ALA A 366 9.59 20.14 38.27
N PRO A 367 10.94 20.07 38.19
CA PRO A 367 11.78 19.32 39.14
C PRO A 367 11.61 19.77 40.60
N TRP A 368 11.02 20.94 40.83
CA TRP A 368 10.63 21.42 42.16
C TRP A 368 9.54 20.55 42.83
N ARG A 369 8.68 19.87 42.07
CA ARG A 369 7.62 19.00 42.64
C ARG A 369 8.19 17.71 43.23
N LEU A 370 9.23 17.14 42.61
CA LEU A 370 9.97 15.99 43.14
C LEU A 370 10.90 16.40 44.31
N ALA A 371 11.46 17.62 44.26
CA ALA A 371 12.22 18.19 45.37
C ALA A 371 11.35 18.48 46.61
N LEU A 372 10.12 18.96 46.45
CA LEU A 372 9.21 19.19 47.57
C LEU A 372 8.74 17.88 48.23
N ALA A 373 8.48 16.85 47.43
CA ALA A 373 8.08 15.53 47.94
C ALA A 373 9.21 14.87 48.77
N SER A 374 10.47 15.05 48.37
CA SER A 374 11.63 14.52 49.08
C SER A 374 11.94 15.28 50.38
N VAL A 375 11.74 16.61 50.42
CA VAL A 375 11.90 17.40 51.65
C VAL A 375 10.80 17.09 52.69
N LEU A 376 9.55 16.90 52.26
CA LEU A 376 8.45 16.51 53.16
C LEU A 376 8.64 15.10 53.74
N ALA A 377 9.14 14.15 52.95
CA ALA A 377 9.47 12.80 53.42
C ALA A 377 10.62 12.80 54.45
N ALA A 378 11.65 13.62 54.26
CA ALA A 378 12.76 13.76 55.20
C ALA A 378 12.36 14.42 56.53
N ALA A 379 11.43 15.39 56.50
CA ALA A 379 10.90 16.03 57.71
C ALA A 379 10.03 15.08 58.55
N LEU A 380 9.27 14.17 57.91
CA LEU A 380 8.48 13.15 58.61
C LEU A 380 9.33 12.05 59.26
N CYS A 381 10.48 11.72 58.68
CA CYS A 381 11.43 10.76 59.26
C CYS A 381 12.18 11.32 60.48
N THR A 382 12.51 12.62 60.49
CA THR A 382 13.22 13.24 61.63
C THR A 382 12.32 13.51 62.85
N ALA A 383 11.00 13.66 62.64
CA ALA A 383 10.03 13.81 63.73
C ALA A 383 9.78 12.51 64.52
N ARG A 384 9.92 11.33 63.89
CA ARG A 384 9.72 10.03 64.57
C ARG A 384 10.93 9.53 65.36
N GLY A 385 12.12 10.10 65.15
CA GLY A 385 13.37 9.67 65.80
C GLY A 385 13.63 10.21 67.22
N ARG A 386 12.75 11.03 67.81
CA ARG A 386 13.00 11.72 69.10
C ARG A 386 12.31 11.12 70.33
N CYS A 387 11.66 9.95 70.24
CA CYS A 387 10.88 9.40 71.36
C CYS A 387 11.47 8.17 72.10
N PHE A 388 12.75 7.83 71.94
CA PHE A 388 13.37 6.78 72.77
C PHE A 388 14.67 7.25 73.43
N ASN A 389 14.55 7.78 74.64
CA ASN A 389 15.66 7.93 75.57
C ASN A 389 15.25 7.22 76.88
N VAL A 390 15.78 6.02 77.12
CA VAL A 390 15.80 5.39 78.44
C VAL A 390 17.27 5.20 78.81
N PRO A 391 17.76 5.78 79.92
CA PRO A 391 19.14 5.60 80.34
C PRO A 391 19.24 4.35 81.23
N HIS A 392 20.31 3.57 81.08
CA HIS A 392 20.83 2.76 82.19
C HIS A 392 22.34 2.96 82.29
N ALA A 393 22.74 3.43 83.45
CA ALA A 393 24.11 3.67 83.86
C ALA A 393 24.69 2.45 84.60
N ALA A 394 26.02 2.44 84.63
CA ALA A 394 26.97 1.49 85.20
C ALA A 394 26.67 0.91 86.59
N GLY A 395 27.17 -0.32 86.77
CA GLY A 395 27.35 -1.05 88.02
C GLY A 395 27.98 -2.40 87.73
#